data_AF-A0A525CME8-F1
#
_entry.id   AF-A0A525CME8-F1
#
_cell.length_a   1.000
_cell.length_b   1.000
_cell.length_c   1.000
_cell.angle_alpha   90.00
_cell.angle_beta   90.00
_cell.angle_gamma   90.00
#
_symmetry.space_group_name_H-M   'P 1'
#
loop_
_entity.id
_entity.type
_entity.pdbx_description
1 polymer ?
#
loop_
_entity_poly.entity_id
_entity_poly.type
_entity_poly.pdbx_seq_one_letter_code
_entity_poly.pdbx_strand_id
1 'polypeptide(L)'
;MQAIAILVFILAALLSSPALALMPPHITDSTPEHGGTLTTDIITLEGYSLFSPESGRLTIVDLTTGQDAAWEIKDLTCEDEGDWERAETEDGAIQFRCELLIRLLQPEPGHEYELWFLDTGVRFTYAPDQ
;
A
#
# COMPACT_ATOMS: atom_id res chain seq x y z
N MET A 1 1.72 39.41 40.10
CA MET A 1 1.54 37.98 39.77
C MET A 1 0.41 37.84 38.76
N GLN A 2 0.64 38.21 37.49
CA GLN A 2 -0.41 38.19 36.44
C GLN A 2 0.08 37.68 35.07
N ALA A 3 1.37 37.44 34.89
CA ALA A 3 1.93 37.04 33.59
C ALA A 3 1.96 35.52 33.34
N ILE A 4 1.77 34.68 34.38
CA ILE A 4 1.96 33.23 34.29
C ILE A 4 0.70 32.52 33.76
N ALA A 5 -0.50 33.05 34.03
CA ALA A 5 -1.76 32.39 33.69
C ALA A 5 -2.04 32.36 32.16
N ILE A 6 -1.51 33.33 31.41
CA ILE A 6 -1.77 33.46 29.97
C ILE A 6 -0.95 32.42 29.18
N LEU A 7 0.23 32.04 29.67
CA LEU A 7 1.12 31.11 28.95
C LEU A 7 0.57 29.66 28.95
N VAL A 8 -0.13 29.26 30.02
CA VAL A 8 -0.69 27.91 30.16
C VAL A 8 -1.88 27.69 29.23
N PHE A 9 -2.67 28.74 28.96
CA PHE A 9 -3.86 28.65 28.11
C PHE A 9 -3.51 28.49 26.62
N ILE A 10 -2.39 29.07 26.17
CA ILE A 10 -1.93 28.95 24.78
C ILE A 10 -1.31 27.57 24.51
N LEU A 11 -0.59 27.00 25.50
CA LEU A 11 -0.05 25.63 25.38
C LEU A 11 -1.15 24.57 25.28
N ALA A 12 -2.26 24.73 26.03
CA ALA A 12 -3.39 23.80 25.99
C ALA A 12 -4.14 23.84 24.66
N ALA A 13 -4.19 25.00 23.99
CA ALA A 13 -4.84 25.16 22.69
C ALA A 13 -4.01 24.63 21.50
N LEU A 14 -2.69 24.49 21.67
CA LEU A 14 -1.79 23.92 20.64
C LEU A 14 -1.73 22.38 20.69
N LEU A 15 -2.20 21.75 21.77
CA LEU A 15 -2.20 20.29 21.95
C LEU A 15 -3.49 19.61 21.45
N SER A 16 -4.51 20.39 21.09
CA SER A 16 -5.86 19.90 20.76
C SER A 16 -6.19 20.03 19.27
N SER A 17 -5.20 19.92 18.40
CA SER A 17 -5.48 19.56 17.01
C SER A 17 -5.64 18.04 16.99
N PRO A 18 -6.84 17.48 16.77
CA PRO A 18 -6.93 16.13 16.27
C PRO A 18 -6.21 16.17 14.92
N ALA A 19 -4.95 15.71 14.91
CA ALA A 19 -4.36 15.25 13.67
C ALA A 19 -5.26 14.09 13.27
N LEU A 20 -6.21 14.36 12.36
CA LEU A 20 -7.09 13.36 11.80
C LEU A 20 -6.17 12.23 11.31
N ALA A 21 -6.09 11.16 12.08
CA ALA A 21 -5.18 10.06 11.81
C ALA A 21 -5.82 9.25 10.70
N LEU A 22 -5.70 9.77 9.48
CA LEU A 22 -5.91 8.99 8.27
C LEU A 22 -4.96 7.80 8.40
N MET A 23 -5.49 6.56 8.51
CA MET A 23 -4.59 5.41 8.48
C MET A 23 -3.82 5.47 7.16
N PRO A 24 -2.50 5.26 7.20
CA PRO A 24 -1.69 5.34 6.00
C PRO A 24 -2.15 4.27 5.00
N PRO A 25 -1.92 4.51 3.69
CA PRO A 25 -2.04 3.47 2.69
C PRO A 25 -1.32 2.20 3.15
N HIS A 26 -1.96 1.05 2.97
CA HIS A 26 -1.37 -0.23 3.36
C HIS A 26 -1.94 -1.36 2.50
N ILE A 27 -1.14 -2.41 2.35
CA ILE A 27 -1.53 -3.65 1.68
C ILE A 27 -2.14 -4.58 2.73
N THR A 28 -3.28 -5.19 2.41
CA THR A 28 -3.91 -6.22 3.24
C THR A 28 -3.67 -7.61 2.71
N ASP A 29 -3.57 -7.76 1.39
CA ASP A 29 -3.33 -9.06 0.76
C ASP A 29 -2.55 -8.92 -0.56
N SER A 30 -1.92 -10.02 -0.98
CA SER A 30 -1.22 -10.10 -2.25
C SER A 30 -1.40 -11.47 -2.91
N THR A 31 -1.56 -11.45 -4.23
CA THR A 31 -1.45 -12.65 -5.07
C THR A 31 -0.27 -12.48 -6.03
N PRO A 32 0.76 -13.33 -5.96
CA PRO A 32 0.94 -14.41 -4.99
C PRO A 32 1.15 -13.89 -3.56
N GLU A 33 0.90 -14.76 -2.58
CA GLU A 33 1.29 -14.52 -1.19
C GLU A 33 2.83 -14.54 -1.04
N HIS A 34 3.34 -14.00 0.07
CA HIS A 34 4.79 -13.98 0.33
C HIS A 34 5.35 -15.42 0.43
N GLY A 35 6.34 -15.72 -0.40
CA GLY A 35 6.92 -17.05 -0.60
C GLY A 35 6.14 -17.94 -1.56
N GLY A 36 5.06 -17.43 -2.16
CA GLY A 36 4.19 -18.15 -3.07
C GLY A 36 4.71 -18.24 -4.51
N THR A 37 3.92 -18.88 -5.35
CA THR A 37 4.20 -19.06 -6.78
C THR A 37 3.29 -18.16 -7.61
N LEU A 38 3.89 -17.35 -8.47
CA LEU A 38 3.18 -16.58 -9.48
C LEU A 38 3.05 -17.43 -10.75
N THR A 39 1.83 -17.88 -11.08
CA THR A 39 1.56 -18.72 -12.28
C THR A 39 1.08 -17.93 -13.49
N THR A 40 0.76 -16.66 -13.31
CA THR A 40 0.42 -15.72 -14.40
C THR A 40 1.46 -14.61 -14.48
N ASP A 41 1.38 -13.71 -15.46
CA ASP A 41 2.25 -12.53 -15.48
C ASP A 41 1.70 -11.36 -14.64
N ILE A 42 0.64 -11.58 -13.84
CA ILE A 42 -0.07 -10.55 -13.07
C ILE A 42 0.07 -10.79 -11.58
N ILE A 43 0.55 -9.77 -10.89
CA ILE A 43 0.57 -9.65 -9.43
C ILE A 43 -0.63 -8.77 -9.04
N THR A 44 -1.42 -9.23 -8.08
CA THR A 44 -2.53 -8.46 -7.52
C THR A 44 -2.16 -8.03 -6.10
N LEU A 45 -2.32 -6.75 -5.80
CA LEU A 45 -2.21 -6.20 -4.44
C LEU A 45 -3.57 -5.67 -4.03
N GLU A 46 -4.07 -6.13 -2.89
CA GLU A 46 -5.29 -5.60 -2.27
C GLU A 46 -4.92 -4.79 -1.04
N GLY A 47 -5.61 -3.68 -0.82
CA GLY A 47 -5.39 -2.86 0.36
C GLY A 47 -6.25 -1.62 0.38
N TYR A 48 -5.85 -0.63 1.16
CA TYR A 48 -6.61 0.61 1.33
C TYR A 48 -5.79 1.81 0.88
N SER A 49 -6.44 2.73 0.17
CA SER A 49 -5.88 4.01 -0.27
C SER A 49 -4.56 3.87 -1.02
N LEU A 50 -4.42 2.80 -1.83
CA LEU A 50 -3.20 2.47 -2.59
C LEU A 50 -2.83 3.56 -3.62
N PHE A 51 -3.79 4.43 -3.98
CA PHE A 51 -3.58 5.62 -4.79
C PHE A 51 -3.51 6.88 -3.93
N SER A 52 -2.41 7.03 -3.19
CA SER A 52 -2.10 8.28 -2.48
C SER A 52 -0.91 8.97 -3.14
N PRO A 53 -0.80 10.31 -3.19
CA PRO A 53 0.46 10.97 -3.57
C PRO A 53 1.64 10.57 -2.68
N GLU A 54 1.38 10.00 -1.50
CA GLU A 54 2.38 9.39 -0.60
C GLU A 54 2.62 7.89 -0.86
N SER A 55 1.85 7.27 -1.77
CA SER A 55 2.08 5.88 -2.14
C SER A 55 3.48 5.75 -2.74
N GLY A 56 4.32 5.02 -2.02
CA GLY A 56 5.75 4.89 -2.30
C GLY A 56 6.05 4.37 -3.71
N ARG A 57 7.33 4.35 -4.06
CA ARG A 57 7.77 3.80 -5.35
C ARG A 57 7.51 2.29 -5.35
N LEU A 58 6.70 1.82 -6.28
CA LEU A 58 6.63 0.41 -6.61
C LEU A 58 7.96 -0.01 -7.26
N THR A 59 8.52 -1.12 -6.81
CA THR A 59 9.74 -1.70 -7.35
C THR A 59 9.62 -3.20 -7.38
N ILE A 60 10.12 -3.85 -8.43
CA ILE A 60 10.21 -5.30 -8.51
C ILE A 60 11.64 -5.63 -8.89
N VAL A 61 12.30 -6.45 -8.08
CA VAL A 61 13.69 -6.88 -8.28
C VAL A 61 13.68 -8.37 -8.59
N ASP A 62 14.40 -8.77 -9.64
CA ASP A 62 14.76 -10.16 -9.87
C ASP A 62 15.91 -10.50 -8.92
N LEU A 63 15.65 -11.36 -7.93
CA LEU A 63 16.63 -11.75 -6.93
C LEU A 63 17.72 -12.67 -7.50
N THR A 64 17.46 -13.31 -8.63
CA THR A 64 18.42 -14.19 -9.33
C THR A 64 19.51 -13.37 -10.01
N THR A 65 19.12 -12.28 -10.66
CA THR A 65 20.04 -11.41 -11.42
C THR A 65 20.48 -10.18 -10.62
N GLY A 66 19.74 -9.81 -9.58
CA GLY A 66 19.92 -8.59 -8.79
C GLY A 66 19.53 -7.32 -9.54
N GLN A 67 18.75 -7.43 -10.62
CA GLN A 67 18.33 -6.32 -11.47
C GLN A 67 16.86 -5.96 -11.27
N ASP A 68 16.51 -4.71 -11.56
CA ASP A 68 15.11 -4.30 -11.60
C ASP A 68 14.39 -5.05 -12.73
N ALA A 69 13.32 -5.76 -12.38
CA ALA A 69 12.44 -6.38 -13.35
C ALA A 69 11.55 -5.30 -13.99
N ALA A 70 11.30 -5.41 -15.29
CA ALA A 70 10.40 -4.50 -15.97
C ALA A 70 8.95 -4.81 -15.59
N TRP A 71 8.12 -3.80 -15.37
CA TRP A 71 6.72 -3.97 -14.97
C TRP A 71 5.85 -2.80 -15.46
N GLU A 72 4.54 -3.02 -15.50
CA GLU A 72 3.55 -1.97 -15.76
C GLU A 72 2.30 -2.17 -14.89
N ILE A 73 1.65 -1.08 -14.50
CA ILE A 73 0.33 -1.13 -13.85
C ILE A 73 -0.69 -1.47 -14.93
N LYS A 74 -1.43 -2.56 -14.74
CA LYS A 74 -2.51 -3.00 -15.62
C LYS A 74 -3.80 -2.27 -15.32
N ASP A 75 -4.15 -2.27 -14.05
CA ASP A 75 -5.39 -1.69 -13.57
C ASP A 75 -5.23 -1.28 -12.11
N LEU A 76 -6.05 -0.32 -11.70
CA LEU A 76 -6.18 0.13 -10.34
C LEU A 76 -7.64 0.48 -10.13
N THR A 77 -8.34 -0.37 -9.41
CA THR A 77 -9.74 -0.17 -9.07
C THR A 77 -9.82 0.17 -7.60
N CYS A 78 -10.25 1.38 -7.28
CA CYS A 78 -10.59 1.78 -5.93
C CYS A 78 -12.10 1.97 -5.86
N GLU A 79 -12.79 1.10 -5.13
CA GLU A 79 -14.23 1.22 -4.94
C GLU A 79 -14.51 2.06 -3.69
N ASP A 80 -15.34 3.09 -3.87
CA ASP A 80 -16.09 3.70 -2.77
C ASP A 80 -17.27 2.76 -2.48
N GLU A 81 -17.02 1.68 -1.75
CA GLU A 81 -18.08 0.73 -1.40
C GLU A 81 -19.13 1.45 -0.54
N GLY A 82 -20.23 1.84 -1.19
CA GLY A 82 -21.44 2.22 -0.49
C GLY A 82 -21.91 1.08 0.42
N ASP A 83 -22.08 1.42 1.70
CA ASP A 83 -22.71 0.66 2.80
C ASP A 83 -21.97 -0.54 3.42
N TRP A 84 -20.73 -0.87 3.00
CA TRP A 84 -19.84 -1.73 3.78
C TRP A 84 -18.62 -0.91 4.22
N GLU A 85 -18.56 -0.58 5.50
CA GLU A 85 -17.42 0.12 6.10
C GLU A 85 -17.05 1.45 5.41
N ARG A 86 -17.95 2.44 5.53
CA ARG A 86 -17.46 3.66 6.21
C ARG A 86 -16.96 3.21 7.58
N ALA A 87 -15.74 2.71 7.65
CA ALA A 87 -14.98 2.75 8.88
C ALA A 87 -14.64 4.22 9.08
N GLU A 88 -15.67 5.00 9.45
CA GLU A 88 -15.42 6.26 10.12
C GLU A 88 -14.55 5.86 11.31
N THR A 89 -13.27 6.22 11.22
CA THR A 89 -12.51 6.43 12.44
C THR A 89 -13.33 7.37 13.31
N GLU A 90 -13.12 7.40 14.63
CA GLU A 90 -13.82 8.35 15.53
C GLU A 90 -13.80 9.82 15.01
N ASP A 91 -12.91 10.10 14.05
CA ASP A 91 -12.64 11.38 13.40
C ASP A 91 -13.17 11.54 11.96
N GLY A 92 -13.88 10.56 11.37
CA GLY A 92 -14.56 10.70 10.07
C GLY A 92 -13.69 10.57 8.81
N ALA A 93 -12.56 9.86 8.88
CA ALA A 93 -11.70 9.61 7.72
C ALA A 93 -12.27 8.53 6.78
N ILE A 94 -12.25 8.76 5.46
CA ILE A 94 -12.72 7.81 4.44
C ILE A 94 -11.52 7.02 3.90
N GLN A 95 -11.63 5.70 3.87
CA GLN A 95 -10.68 4.80 3.21
C GLN A 95 -11.34 4.16 2.00
N PHE A 96 -10.60 4.03 0.90
CA PHE A 96 -11.07 3.34 -0.29
C PHE A 96 -10.36 2.01 -0.39
N ARG A 97 -11.11 0.91 -0.47
CA ARG A 97 -10.53 -0.39 -0.79
C ARG A 97 -10.06 -0.34 -2.24
N CYS A 98 -8.82 -0.72 -2.48
CA CYS A 98 -8.20 -0.70 -3.78
C CYS A 98 -7.64 -2.07 -4.12
N GLU A 99 -7.81 -2.45 -5.38
CA GLU A 99 -7.14 -3.56 -6.03
C GLU A 99 -6.19 -3.00 -7.09
N LEU A 100 -4.91 -3.37 -7.00
CA LEU A 100 -3.85 -2.94 -7.91
C LEU A 100 -3.29 -4.15 -8.65
N LEU A 101 -3.47 -4.16 -9.98
CA LEU A 101 -2.98 -5.22 -10.86
C LEU A 101 -1.68 -4.75 -11.53
N ILE A 102 -0.62 -5.53 -11.37
CA ILE A 102 0.71 -5.21 -11.89
C ILE A 102 1.15 -6.34 -12.80
N ARG A 103 1.45 -6.02 -14.06
CA ARG A 103 2.04 -6.98 -14.98
C ARG A 103 3.56 -6.96 -14.86
N LEU A 104 4.14 -8.11 -14.58
CA LEU A 104 5.57 -8.34 -14.71
C LEU A 104 5.91 -8.57 -16.19
N LEU A 105 6.82 -7.78 -16.74
CA LEU A 105 7.19 -7.84 -18.15
C LEU A 105 8.35 -8.81 -18.35
N GLN A 106 8.13 -9.79 -19.21
CA GLN A 106 9.14 -10.81 -19.56
C GLN A 106 9.72 -11.58 -18.36
N PRO A 107 8.88 -12.06 -17.41
CA PRO A 107 9.39 -12.85 -16.30
C PRO A 107 10.00 -14.17 -16.80
N GLU A 108 11.10 -14.58 -16.17
CA GLU A 108 11.83 -15.80 -16.50
C GLU A 108 11.35 -16.95 -15.61
N PRO A 109 10.88 -18.08 -16.18
CA PRO A 109 10.42 -19.22 -15.38
C PRO A 109 11.49 -19.74 -14.43
N GLY A 110 11.12 -19.91 -13.16
CA GLY A 110 11.98 -20.37 -12.07
C GLY A 110 12.74 -19.25 -11.35
N HIS A 111 12.67 -17.99 -11.82
CA HIS A 111 13.28 -16.87 -11.11
C HIS A 111 12.48 -16.46 -9.88
N GLU A 112 13.20 -16.04 -8.85
CA GLU A 112 12.63 -15.41 -7.65
C GLU A 112 12.62 -13.89 -7.80
N TYR A 113 11.51 -13.29 -7.40
CA TYR A 113 11.28 -11.84 -7.46
C TYR A 113 10.90 -11.32 -6.09
N GLU A 114 11.23 -10.05 -5.82
CA GLU A 114 10.75 -9.32 -4.66
C GLU A 114 10.09 -8.02 -5.13
N LEU A 115 8.79 -7.91 -4.87
CA LEU A 115 8.03 -6.68 -5.05
C LEU A 115 8.07 -5.88 -3.74
N TRP A 116 8.38 -4.60 -3.87
CA TRP A 116 8.27 -3.61 -2.81
C TRP A 116 7.24 -2.55 -3.19
N PHE A 117 6.21 -2.39 -2.38
CA PHE A 117 5.24 -1.31 -2.50
C PHE A 117 4.86 -0.80 -1.10
N LEU A 118 4.84 0.52 -0.93
CA LEU A 118 4.73 1.15 0.38
C LEU A 118 5.86 0.65 1.32
N ASP A 119 5.49 0.04 2.44
CA ASP A 119 6.36 -0.60 3.43
C ASP A 119 6.30 -2.15 3.36
N THR A 120 5.61 -2.70 2.37
CA THR A 120 5.36 -4.14 2.25
C THR A 120 6.23 -4.77 1.16
N GLY A 121 6.92 -5.85 1.52
CA GLY A 121 7.74 -6.67 0.63
C GLY A 121 7.14 -8.05 0.37
N VAL A 122 6.84 -8.37 -0.89
CA VAL A 122 6.27 -9.66 -1.32
C VAL A 122 7.30 -10.40 -2.16
N ARG A 123 7.76 -11.56 -1.66
CA ARG A 123 8.65 -12.45 -2.42
C ARG A 123 7.85 -13.53 -3.11
N PHE A 124 8.22 -13.90 -4.33
CA PHE A 124 7.54 -14.98 -5.05
C PHE A 124 8.43 -15.59 -6.13
N THR A 125 8.12 -16.81 -6.53
CA THR A 125 8.75 -17.50 -7.66
C THR A 125 7.82 -17.46 -8.87
N TYR A 126 8.33 -17.10 -10.04
CA TYR A 126 7.52 -17.20 -11.27
C TYR A 126 7.57 -18.62 -11.85
N ALA A 127 6.42 -19.26 -11.99
CA ALA A 127 6.30 -20.58 -12.61
C ALA A 127 4.98 -20.67 -13.37
N PRO A 128 4.96 -20.34 -14.68
CA PRO A 128 3.72 -20.28 -15.44
C PRO A 128 3.07 -21.65 -15.59
N ASP A 129 1.73 -21.68 -15.53
CA ASP A 129 0.97 -22.88 -15.86
C ASP A 129 1.25 -23.24 -17.34
N GLN A 130 1.70 -24.48 -17.60
CA GLN A 130 2.08 -24.96 -18.94
C GLN A 130 0.88 -25.12 -19.89
#